data_AF-A0A3N5P0B9-F1
#
_entry.id   AF-A0A3N5P0B9-F1
#
_cell.length_a   1.000
_cell.length_b   1.000
_cell.length_c   1.000
_cell.angle_alpha   90.00
_cell.angle_beta   90.00
_cell.angle_gamma   90.00
#
_symmetry.space_group_name_H-M   'P 1'
#
loop_
_entity.id
_entity.type
_entity.pdbx_description
1 polymer ?
#
loop_
_entity_poly.entity_id
_entity_poly.type
_entity_poly.pdbx_seq_one_letter_code
_entity_poly.pdbx_strand_id
1 'polypeptide(L)'
;MRFFSTAVLIQRETGGNLSEILDNLAAVVRERFKIRRQVRVHTAHGRFTGYVLMALPAFLALALSFINPEHMNRLFEERLGQLMIVASIIMQAIGFVWIRQVIKIEV
;
A
#
# COMPACT_ATOMS: atom_id res chain seq x y z
N MET A 1 -34.10 -48.06 20.80
CA MET A 1 -34.29 -46.87 19.91
C MET A 1 -33.52 -45.62 20.34
N ARG A 2 -33.49 -45.21 21.63
CA ARG A 2 -32.72 -44.01 22.08
C ARG A 2 -31.20 -44.08 21.86
N PHE A 3 -30.59 -45.27 21.93
CA PHE A 3 -29.16 -45.43 21.68
C PHE A 3 -28.76 -45.24 20.20
N PHE A 4 -29.64 -45.65 19.28
CA PHE A 4 -29.41 -45.47 17.84
C PHE A 4 -29.46 -43.99 17.46
N SER A 5 -30.40 -43.22 18.03
CA SER A 5 -30.45 -41.76 17.80
C SER A 5 -29.22 -41.04 18.33
N THR A 6 -28.70 -41.41 19.51
CA THR A 6 -27.49 -40.80 20.08
C THR A 6 -26.23 -41.14 19.26
N ALA A 7 -26.09 -42.38 18.78
CA ALA A 7 -24.96 -42.76 17.92
C ALA A 7 -24.98 -42.03 16.56
N VAL A 8 -26.17 -41.88 15.96
CA VAL A 8 -26.35 -41.09 14.72
C VAL A 8 -26.10 -39.60 14.96
N LEU A 9 -26.53 -39.07 16.11
CA LEU A 9 -26.23 -37.68 16.52
C LEU A 9 -24.74 -37.46 16.72
N ILE A 10 -24.02 -38.36 17.38
CA ILE A 10 -22.56 -38.27 17.55
C ILE A 10 -21.85 -38.41 16.21
N GLN A 11 -22.27 -39.32 15.31
CA GLN A 11 -21.72 -39.41 13.95
C GLN A 11 -21.96 -38.12 13.16
N ARG A 12 -23.10 -37.43 13.36
CA ARG A 12 -23.38 -36.10 12.80
C ARG A 12 -22.63 -34.97 13.50
N GLU A 13 -22.44 -35.02 14.81
CA GLU A 13 -21.70 -34.03 15.60
C GLU A 13 -20.19 -34.18 15.48
N THR A 14 -19.69 -35.34 15.06
CA THR A 14 -18.25 -35.57 14.85
C THR A 14 -17.90 -35.59 13.37
N GLY A 15 -18.78 -36.10 12.50
CA GLY A 15 -18.58 -36.11 11.04
C GLY A 15 -19.20 -34.91 10.33
N GLY A 16 -20.42 -34.50 10.69
CA GLY A 16 -21.09 -33.33 10.12
C GLY A 16 -20.51 -32.02 10.65
N ASN A 17 -20.22 -31.92 11.95
CA ASN A 17 -19.55 -30.77 12.54
C ASN A 17 -18.12 -30.61 12.02
N LEU A 18 -17.38 -31.70 11.80
CA LEU A 18 -16.03 -31.61 11.22
C LEU A 18 -16.09 -31.18 9.76
N SER A 19 -17.02 -31.69 8.95
CA SER A 19 -17.26 -31.16 7.59
C SER A 19 -17.63 -29.68 7.61
N GLU A 20 -18.50 -29.25 8.52
CA GLU A 20 -18.89 -27.85 8.68
C GLU A 20 -17.72 -26.96 9.13
N ILE A 21 -16.90 -27.42 10.08
CA ILE A 21 -15.67 -26.75 10.52
C ILE A 21 -14.67 -26.66 9.35
N LEU A 22 -14.49 -27.74 8.58
CA LEU A 22 -13.61 -27.76 7.41
C LEU A 22 -14.09 -26.82 6.31
N ASP A 23 -15.40 -26.76 6.06
CA ASP A 23 -16.00 -25.82 5.10
C ASP A 23 -15.83 -24.37 5.55
N ASN A 24 -16.06 -24.08 6.83
CA ASN A 24 -15.81 -22.77 7.43
C ASN A 24 -14.33 -22.38 7.34
N LEU A 25 -13.42 -23.32 7.62
CA LEU A 25 -11.97 -23.08 7.54
C LEU A 25 -11.54 -22.88 6.08
N ALA A 26 -12.10 -23.64 5.13
CA ALA A 26 -11.89 -23.44 3.71
C ALA A 26 -12.40 -22.07 3.23
N ALA A 27 -13.54 -21.60 3.75
CA ALA A 27 -14.05 -20.26 3.48
C ALA A 27 -13.11 -19.18 4.03
N VAL A 28 -12.66 -19.31 5.29
CA VAL A 28 -11.70 -18.40 5.92
C VAL A 28 -10.36 -18.37 5.16
N VAL A 29 -9.88 -19.52 4.70
CA VAL A 29 -8.64 -19.60 3.90
C VAL A 29 -8.81 -18.86 2.57
N ARG A 30 -9.93 -19.06 1.86
CA ARG A 30 -10.23 -18.33 0.62
C ARG A 30 -10.34 -16.82 0.86
N GLU A 31 -11.00 -16.41 1.95
CA GLU A 31 -11.12 -15.01 2.36
C GLU A 31 -9.73 -14.39 2.61
N ARG A 32 -8.85 -15.11 3.32
CA ARG A 32 -7.46 -14.67 3.55
C ARG A 32 -6.67 -14.51 2.25
N PHE A 33 -6.81 -15.43 1.30
CA PHE A 33 -6.19 -15.29 -0.03
C PHE A 33 -6.71 -14.06 -0.78
N LYS A 34 -8.03 -13.80 -0.72
CA LYS A 34 -8.66 -12.63 -1.32
C LYS A 34 -8.13 -11.33 -0.71
N ILE A 35 -8.08 -11.24 0.62
CA ILE A 35 -7.54 -10.08 1.34
C ILE A 35 -6.07 -9.85 0.97
N ARG A 36 -5.22 -10.89 1.00
CA ARG A 36 -3.80 -10.77 0.60
C ARG A 36 -3.64 -10.25 -0.83
N ARG A 37 -4.49 -10.71 -1.74
CA ARG A 37 -4.49 -10.22 -3.13
C ARG A 37 -4.92 -8.76 -3.21
N GLN A 38 -5.96 -8.36 -2.49
CA GLN A 38 -6.42 -6.97 -2.43
C GLN A 38 -5.36 -6.04 -1.84
N VAL A 39 -4.76 -6.40 -0.70
CA VAL A 39 -3.66 -5.64 -0.08
C VAL A 39 -2.53 -5.44 -1.08
N ARG A 40 -2.05 -6.50 -1.74
CA ARG A 40 -1.00 -6.39 -2.77
C ARG A 40 -1.35 -5.39 -3.88
N VAL A 41 -2.59 -5.38 -4.35
CA VAL A 41 -3.06 -4.46 -5.40
C VAL A 41 -3.14 -3.02 -4.88
N HIS A 42 -3.73 -2.80 -3.70
CA HIS A 42 -3.84 -1.48 -3.10
C HIS A 42 -2.46 -0.89 -2.77
N THR A 43 -1.55 -1.69 -2.21
CA THR A 43 -0.15 -1.29 -1.98
C THR A 43 0.56 -1.00 -3.31
N ALA A 44 0.30 -1.74 -4.39
CA ALA A 44 0.86 -1.43 -5.71
C ALA A 44 0.38 -0.07 -6.25
N HIS A 45 -0.91 0.24 -6.10
CA HIS A 45 -1.45 1.53 -6.49
C HIS A 45 -0.88 2.66 -5.63
N GLY A 46 -0.87 2.51 -4.31
CA GLY A 46 -0.29 3.49 -3.38
C GLY A 46 1.19 3.78 -3.66
N ARG A 47 1.97 2.74 -3.98
CA ARG A 47 3.36 2.87 -4.45
C ARG A 47 3.47 3.74 -5.69
N PHE A 48 2.68 3.44 -6.71
CA PHE A 48 2.71 4.17 -7.97
C PHE A 48 2.33 5.64 -7.76
N THR A 49 1.26 5.92 -7.04
CA THR A 49 0.87 7.29 -6.68
C THR A 49 1.99 8.01 -5.92
N GLY A 50 2.64 7.35 -4.96
CA GLY A 50 3.78 7.91 -4.24
C GLY A 50 4.95 8.29 -5.15
N TYR A 51 5.32 7.43 -6.10
CA TYR A 51 6.38 7.73 -7.07
C TYR A 51 6.00 8.88 -8.02
N VAL A 52 4.76 8.94 -8.48
CA VAL A 52 4.28 10.03 -9.34
C VAL A 52 4.33 11.38 -8.60
N LEU A 53 3.84 11.43 -7.36
CA LEU A 53 3.90 12.65 -6.53
C LEU A 53 5.33 13.09 -6.28
N MET A 54 6.26 12.13 -6.12
CA MET A 54 7.67 12.45 -5.93
C MET A 54 8.34 12.98 -7.20
N ALA A 55 7.94 12.50 -8.38
CA ALA A 55 8.44 12.98 -9.66
C ALA A 55 7.89 14.36 -10.04
N LEU A 56 6.72 14.73 -9.52
CA LEU A 56 6.01 15.96 -9.86
C LEU A 56 6.84 17.25 -9.68
N PRO A 57 7.48 17.53 -8.52
CA PRO A 57 8.30 18.73 -8.36
C PRO A 57 9.52 18.76 -9.28
N ALA A 58 10.15 17.61 -9.54
CA ALA A 58 11.26 17.53 -10.50
C ALA A 58 10.79 17.83 -11.93
N PHE A 59 9.64 17.29 -12.32
CA PHE A 59 9.01 17.56 -13.61
C PHE A 59 8.61 19.03 -13.75
N LEU A 60 8.01 19.62 -12.73
CA LEU A 60 7.64 21.05 -12.71
C LEU A 60 8.87 21.94 -12.78
N ALA A 61 9.95 21.64 -12.07
CA ALA A 61 11.20 22.39 -12.15
C ALA A 61 11.77 22.40 -13.57
N LEU A 62 11.78 21.24 -14.24
CA LEU A 62 12.20 21.13 -15.64
C LEU A 62 11.28 21.92 -16.57
N ALA A 63 9.96 21.72 -16.46
CA ALA A 63 8.98 22.40 -17.30
C ALA A 63 9.07 23.94 -17.14
N LEU A 64 9.17 24.42 -15.91
CA LEU A 64 9.31 25.85 -15.61
C LEU A 64 10.66 26.40 -16.10
N SER A 65 11.72 25.60 -16.14
CA SER A 65 12.99 26.01 -16.74
C SER A 65 12.88 26.27 -18.25
N PHE A 66 11.98 25.59 -18.96
CA PHE A 66 11.72 25.84 -20.38
C PHE A 66 10.71 26.97 -20.62
N ILE A 67 9.67 27.06 -19.78
CA ILE A 67 8.60 28.05 -19.95
C ILE A 67 9.04 29.43 -19.46
N ASN A 68 9.68 29.52 -18.30
CA ASN A 68 10.07 30.77 -17.64
C ASN A 68 11.50 30.69 -17.09
N PRO A 69 12.52 30.67 -17.97
CA PRO A 69 13.92 30.56 -17.56
C PRO A 69 14.37 31.68 -16.63
N GLU A 70 13.82 32.90 -16.77
CA GLU A 70 14.14 34.04 -15.91
C GLU A 70 13.76 33.81 -14.44
N HIS A 71 12.60 33.18 -14.17
CA HIS A 71 12.18 32.84 -12.82
C HIS A 71 13.07 31.76 -12.21
N MET A 72 13.49 30.80 -13.03
CA MET A 72 14.32 29.70 -12.57
C MET A 72 15.77 30.15 -12.32
N ASN A 73 16.29 31.07 -13.12
CA ASN A 73 17.60 31.70 -12.89
C ASN A 73 17.64 32.49 -11.58
N ARG A 74 16.60 33.26 -11.24
CA ARG A 74 16.51 33.93 -9.92
C ARG A 74 16.56 32.95 -8.76
N LEU A 75 15.96 31.76 -8.92
CA LEU A 75 15.99 30.72 -7.92
C LEU A 75 17.42 30.18 -7.66
N PHE A 76 18.29 30.19 -8.68
CA PHE A 76 19.69 29.76 -8.56
C PHE A 76 20.65 30.90 -8.17
N GLU A 77 20.37 32.14 -8.57
CA GLU A 77 21.23 33.30 -8.33
C GLU A 77 21.00 33.92 -6.95
N GLU A 78 19.76 33.97 -6.47
CA GLU A 78 19.45 34.55 -5.17
C GLU A 78 19.74 33.57 -4.03
N ARG A 79 20.35 34.08 -2.96
CA ARG A 79 20.69 33.29 -1.77
C ARG A 79 19.45 32.68 -1.11
N LEU A 80 18.30 33.34 -1.19
CA LEU A 80 17.03 32.84 -0.67
C LEU A 80 16.48 31.70 -1.54
N GLY A 81 16.61 31.80 -2.86
CA GLY A 81 16.24 30.74 -3.81
C GLY A 81 17.06 29.46 -3.62
N GLN A 82 18.38 29.58 -3.47
CA GLN A 82 19.27 28.44 -3.17
C GLN A 82 18.85 27.72 -1.88
N LEU A 83 18.49 28.48 -0.85
CA LEU A 83 18.04 27.93 0.44
C LEU A 83 16.71 27.18 0.29
N MET A 84 15.79 27.70 -0.52
CA MET A 84 14.51 27.03 -0.85
C MET A 84 14.72 25.75 -1.65
N ILE A 85 15.66 25.71 -2.60
CA ILE A 85 16.00 24.50 -3.36
C ILE A 85 16.52 23.42 -2.41
N VAL A 86 17.48 23.77 -1.54
CA VAL A 86 18.03 22.82 -0.56
C VAL A 86 16.94 22.31 0.38
N ALA A 87 16.09 23.20 0.89
CA ALA A 87 14.95 22.82 1.73
C ALA A 87 13.98 21.88 1.00
N SER A 88 13.67 22.16 -0.27
CA SER A 88 12.82 21.32 -1.12
C SER A 88 13.42 19.92 -1.31
N ILE A 89 14.71 19.82 -1.62
CA ILE A 89 15.40 18.53 -1.78
C ILE A 89 15.36 17.71 -0.49
N ILE A 90 15.63 18.35 0.66
CA ILE A 90 15.56 17.69 1.98
C ILE A 90 14.14 17.18 2.23
N MET A 91 13.13 18.01 1.99
CA MET A 91 11.73 17.63 2.19
C MET A 91 11.33 16.48 1.25
N GLN A 92 11.81 16.48 0.01
CA GLN A 92 11.60 15.40 -0.95
C GLN A 92 12.25 14.09 -0.48
N ALA A 93 13.47 14.16 0.05
CA ALA A 93 14.18 13.01 0.59
C ALA A 93 13.46 12.42 1.82
N ILE A 94 12.96 13.26 2.72
CA ILE A 94 12.13 12.82 3.85
C ILE A 94 10.86 12.13 3.35
N GLY A 95 10.16 12.74 2.40
CA GLY A 95 8.96 12.17 1.79
C GLY A 95 9.23 10.81 1.15
N PHE A 96 10.37 10.65 0.46
CA PHE A 96 10.80 9.37 -0.12
C PHE A 96 10.98 8.28 0.92
N VAL A 97 11.70 8.60 1.99
CA VAL A 97 11.98 7.66 3.08
C VAL A 97 10.68 7.23 3.73
N TRP A 98 9.76 8.17 3.98
CA TRP A 98 8.44 7.85 4.53
C TRP A 98 7.62 6.95 3.62
N ILE A 99 7.52 7.28 2.33
CA ILE A 99 6.80 6.44 1.36
C ILE A 99 7.40 5.04 1.36
N ARG A 100 8.73 4.91 1.28
CA ARG A 100 9.42 3.62 1.31
C ARG A 100 9.16 2.83 2.59
N GLN A 101 9.06 3.51 3.72
CA GLN A 101 8.79 2.89 5.02
C GLN A 101 7.35 2.37 5.12
N VAL A 102 6.37 3.16 4.69
CA VAL A 102 4.95 2.75 4.65
C VAL A 102 4.77 1.53 3.74
N ILE A 103 5.40 1.56 2.56
CA ILE A 103 5.36 0.45 1.62
C ILE A 103 5.96 -0.83 2.20
N LYS A 104 7.12 -0.73 2.89
CA LYS A 104 7.80 -1.89 3.47
C LYS A 104 6.94 -2.61 4.51
N ILE A 105 6.03 -1.91 5.19
CA ILE A 105 5.19 -2.46 6.26
C ILE A 105 4.06 -3.36 5.70
N GLU A 106 3.62 -3.13 4.45
CA GLU A 106 2.56 -3.92 3.81
C GLU A 106 3.05 -5.18 3.08
N VAL A 107 4.36 -5.39 2.96
CA VAL A 107 4.96 -6.57 2.30
C VAL A 107 5.38 -7.62 3.30
#